data_AF-A0A357LZE5-F1
#
_entry.id   AF-A0A357LZE5-F1
#
_cell.length_a   1.000
_cell.length_b   1.000
_cell.length_c   1.000
_cell.angle_alpha   90.00
_cell.angle_beta   90.00
_cell.angle_gamma   90.00
#
_symmetry.space_group_name_H-M   'P 1'
#
loop_
_entity.id
_entity.type
_entity.pdbx_description
1 polymer ?
#
loop_
_entity_poly.entity_id
_entity_poly.type
_entity_poly.pdbx_seq_one_letter_code
_entity_poly.pdbx_strand_id
1 'polypeptide(L)' 'MHLSDSDLSAIWLTLKLATLVTLILLVVATPIALWLSRSQSRFTGVVSAVVALPLVL' A
#
# COMPACT_ATOMS: atom_id res chain seq x y z
N MET A 1 32.92 -5.53 -2.73
CA MET A 1 31.66 -5.47 -3.50
C MET A 1 31.48 -4.02 -3.93
N HIS A 2 31.80 -3.69 -5.18
CA HIS A 2 31.48 -2.37 -5.74
C HIS A 2 30.06 -2.43 -6.29
N LEU A 3 29.24 -1.42 -5.97
CA LEU A 3 27.93 -1.25 -6.58
C LEU A 3 28.14 -0.88 -8.05
N SER A 4 27.58 -1.68 -8.95
CA SER A 4 27.61 -1.40 -10.39
C SER A 4 26.57 -0.35 -10.75
N ASP A 5 26.73 0.30 -11.92
CA ASP A 5 25.75 1.25 -12.43
C ASP A 5 24.35 0.63 -12.60
N SER A 6 24.31 -0.67 -12.92
CA SER A 6 23.06 -1.44 -12.95
C SER A 6 22.40 -1.58 -11.57
N ASP A 7 23.19 -1.74 -10.51
CA ASP A 7 22.65 -1.84 -9.14
C ASP A 7 22.05 -0.50 -8.70
N LEU A 8 22.73 0.61 -9.00
CA LEU A 8 22.23 1.95 -8.73
C LEU A 8 20.93 2.23 -9.51
N SER A 9 20.85 1.82 -10.78
CA SER A 9 19.63 1.93 -11.58
C SER A 9 18.49 1.09 -11.00
N ALA A 10 18.76 -0.13 -10.54
CA ALA A 10 17.77 -0.99 -9.93
C ALA A 10 17.21 -0.38 -8.64
N ILE A 11 18.08 0.12 -7.76
CA ILE A 11 17.69 0.80 -6.51
C ILE A 11 16.82 2.03 -6.81
N TRP A 12 17.18 2.81 -7.84
CA TRP A 12 16.39 3.98 -8.22
C TRP A 12 15.00 3.58 -8.73
N LEU A 13 14.90 2.51 -9.50
CA LEU A 13 13.63 2.00 -10.01
C LEU A 13 12.73 1.48 -8.88
N THR A 14 13.28 0.73 -7.93
CA THR A 14 12.51 0.22 -6.78
C THR A 14 12.04 1.36 -5.90
N LEU A 15 12.88 2.38 -5.66
CA LEU A 15 12.48 3.56 -4.90
C LEU A 15 11.34 4.31 -5.60
N LYS A 16 11.42 4.49 -6.92
CA LYS A 16 10.35 5.11 -7.70
C LYS A 16 9.05 4.30 -7.64
N LEU A 17 9.13 2.98 -7.77
CA LEU A 17 7.96 2.12 -7.70
C LEU A 17 7.34 2.12 -6.31
N ALA A 18 8.16 1.96 -5.27
CA ALA A 18 7.72 1.95 -3.88
C ALA A 18 7.06 3.28 -3.47
N THR A 19 7.65 4.41 -3.86
CA THR A 19 7.08 5.73 -3.59
C THR A 19 5.75 5.93 -4.32
N LEU A 20 5.67 5.55 -5.60
CA LEU A 20 4.43 5.64 -6.37
C LEU A 20 3.32 4.78 -5.76
N VAL A 21 3.60 3.51 -5.47
CA VAL A 21 2.64 2.60 -4.85
C VAL A 21 2.21 3.10 -3.48
N THR A 22 3.14 3.59 -2.66
CA THR A 22 2.83 4.15 -1.34
C THR A 22 1.92 5.38 -1.45
N LEU A 23 2.19 6.29 -2.39
CA LEU A 23 1.33 7.46 -2.61
C LEU A 23 -0.07 7.05 -3.06
N ILE A 24 -0.19 6.09 -3.97
CA ILE A 24 -1.49 5.55 -4.40
C ILE A 24 -2.22 4.93 -3.20
N LEU A 25 -1.52 4.10 -2.40
CA LEU A 25 -2.09 3.51 -1.21
C LEU A 25 -2.51 4.56 -0.19
N LEU A 26 -1.76 5.64 0.02
CA LEU A 26 -2.19 6.71 0.92
C LEU A 26 -3.47 7.39 0.40
N VAL A 27 -3.50 7.75 -0.88
CA VAL A 27 -4.66 8.42 -1.48
C VAL A 27 -5.92 7.53 -1.46
N VAL A 28 -5.78 6.21 -1.59
CA VAL A 28 -6.90 5.27 -1.64
C VAL A 28 -7.24 4.70 -0.26
N ALA A 29 -6.25 4.24 0.51
CA ALA A 29 -6.46 3.63 1.81
C ALA A 29 -6.91 4.63 2.88
N THR A 30 -6.44 5.89 2.84
CA THR A 30 -6.87 6.91 3.81
C THR A 30 -8.39 7.20 3.75
N PRO A 31 -9.02 7.48 2.59
CA PRO A 31 -10.47 7.67 2.54
C PRO A 31 -11.24 6.39 2.84
N ILE A 32 -10.71 5.22 2.44
CA ILE A 32 -11.29 3.91 2.80
C ILE A 32 -11.31 3.75 4.33
N ALA A 33 -10.19 4.01 5.02
CA ALA A 33 -10.11 3.91 6.48
C ALA A 33 -11.08 4.87 7.19
N LEU A 34 -11.19 6.11 6.70
CA LEU A 34 -12.14 7.10 7.23
C LEU A 34 -13.60 6.67 7.02
N TRP A 35 -13.91 6.12 5.84
CA TRP A 35 -15.24 5.61 5.52
C TRP A 35 -15.60 4.39 6.39
N LEU A 36 -14.67 3.44 6.55
CA LEU A 36 -14.85 2.27 7.40
C LEU A 36 -15.05 2.63 8.87
N SER A 37 -14.32 3.64 9.37
CA SER A 37 -14.48 4.10 10.75
C SER A 37 -15.83 4.78 11.02
N ARG A 38 -16.50 5.31 10.00
CA ARG A 38 -17.76 6.05 10.14
C ARG A 38 -19.00 5.27 9.70
N SER A 39 -18.87 4.25 8.86
CA SER A 39 -19.99 3.55 8.22
C SER A 39 -20.36 2.25 8.93
N GLN A 40 -21.61 2.13 9.40
CA GLN A 40 -22.19 0.89 9.96
C GLN A 40 -22.69 -0.11 8.90
N SER A 41 -22.29 0.04 7.63
CA SER A 41 -22.71 -0.85 6.55
C SER A 41 -22.17 -2.28 6.74
N ARG A 42 -22.98 -3.31 6.42
CA ARG A 42 -22.56 -4.73 6.46
C ARG A 42 -21.35 -5.02 5.56
N PHE A 43 -21.13 -4.23 4.50
CA PHE A 43 -19.99 -4.37 3.60
C PHE A 43 -18.67 -3.91 4.23
N THR A 44 -18.71 -3.07 5.28
CA THR A 44 -17.53 -2.62 6.04
C THR A 44 -16.76 -3.82 6.61
N GLY A 45 -17.46 -4.86 7.08
CA GLY A 45 -16.82 -6.07 7.62
C GLY A 45 -16.00 -6.86 6.59
N VAL A 46 -16.51 -6.98 5.36
CA VAL A 46 -15.81 -7.68 4.26
C VAL A 46 -14.57 -6.90 3.83
N VAL A 47 -14.69 -5.58 3.66
CA VAL A 47 -13.55 -4.73 3.26
C VAL A 47 -12.47 -4.74 4.34
N SER A 48 -12.84 -4.65 5.63
CA SER A 48 -11.88 -4.80 6.74
C SER A 48 -11.13 -6.14 6.69
N ALA A 49 -11.85 -7.24 6.44
CA ALA A 49 -11.24 -8.57 6.39
C ALA A 49 -10.24 -8.69 5.24
N VAL A 50 -10.57 -8.19 4.04
CA VAL A 50 -9.68 -8.21 2.88
C VAL A 50 -8.43 -7.34 3.10
N VAL A 51 -8.59 -6.16 3.71
CA VAL A 51 -7.45 -5.26 4.02
C VAL A 51 -6.56 -5.85 5.12
N ALA A 52 -7.14 -6.55 6.11
CA ALA A 52 -6.39 -7.18 7.20
C ALA A 52 -5.79 -8.54 6.84
N LEU A 53 -6.32 -9.25 5.83
CA LEU A 53 -5.85 -10.54 5.36
C LEU A 53 -4.32 -10.60 5.09
N PRO A 54 -3.72 -9.66 4.32
CA PRO A 54 -2.28 -9.67 4.09
C PRO A 54 -1.44 -9.36 5.35
N LEU A 55 -2.05 -8.96 6.45
CA LEU A 55 -1.36 -8.81 7.75
C LEU A 55 -1.19 -10.16 8.47
N VAL A 56 -2.01 -11.16 8.11
CA VAL A 56 -2.06 -12.49 8.74
C VAL A 56 -1.36 -13.56 7.89
N LEU A 57 -1.30 -13.37 6.57
CA LEU A 57 -0.48 -14.18 5.64
C LEU A 57 1.00 -13.81 5.76
#